data_AF-A0A8T2Y9L3-F1
#
_entry.id   AF-A0A8T2Y9L3-F1
#
_cell.length_a   1.000
_cell.length_b   1.000
_cell.length_c   1.000
_cell.angle_alpha   90.00
_cell.angle_beta   90.00
_cell.angle_gamma   90.00
#
_symmetry.space_group_name_H-M   'P 1'
#
loop_
_entity.id
_entity.type
_entity.pdbx_description
1 polymer ?
#
loop_
_entity_poly.entity_id
_entity_poly.type
_entity_poly.pdbx_seq_one_letter_code
_entity_poly.pdbx_strand_id
1 'polypeptide(L)'
;MDEDSKFVPLNEEDSAFGPPALLLLGFEVEEAVKIRELLKELDGEFLKVIFGTEDMIPRSLWEAMNTSQTNLETVKIAKSLPRICFLSGLSGEEMMMFIDAFPETGLEPAVFAALVPNSADKPLEELIEEIMGDHEMLAANQPGSTEAKSDST
;
A
#
# COMPACT_ATOMS: atom_id res chain seq x y z
N MET A 1 -3.27 12.22 46.09
CA MET A 1 -4.36 11.62 45.31
C MET A 1 -3.80 11.52 43.92
N ASP A 2 -3.02 10.47 43.78
CA ASP A 2 -2.13 10.17 42.68
C ASP A 2 -2.97 9.94 41.43
N GLU A 3 -2.55 10.57 40.34
CA GLU A 3 -3.15 10.39 39.03
C GLU A 3 -3.00 8.92 38.66
N ASP A 4 -4.12 8.19 38.68
CA ASP A 4 -4.25 6.87 38.06
C ASP A 4 -4.18 7.10 36.56
N SER A 5 -2.95 7.37 36.09
CA SER A 5 -2.58 7.30 34.70
C SER A 5 -2.87 5.88 34.29
N LYS A 6 -4.05 5.68 33.68
CA LYS A 6 -4.42 4.49 32.92
C LYS A 6 -3.46 4.42 31.74
N PHE A 7 -2.22 4.04 32.05
CA PHE A 7 -1.31 3.49 31.10
C PHE A 7 -1.93 2.17 30.70
N VAL A 8 -2.71 2.21 29.62
CA VAL A 8 -3.09 0.99 28.92
C VAL A 8 -1.77 0.49 28.35
N PRO A 9 -1.25 -0.67 28.77
CA PRO A 9 -0.16 -1.28 28.03
C PRO A 9 -0.65 -1.39 26.59
N LEU A 10 0.12 -0.89 25.62
CA LEU A 10 -0.07 -1.27 24.23
C LEU A 10 0.00 -2.79 24.23
N ASN A 11 -1.13 -3.46 24.07
CA ASN A 11 -1.12 -4.91 23.91
C ASN A 11 -0.19 -5.18 22.73
N GLU A 12 0.61 -6.24 22.81
CA GLU A 12 1.38 -6.82 21.69
C GLU A 12 0.44 -7.36 20.56
N GLU A 13 -0.81 -6.90 20.56
CA GLU A 13 -1.95 -7.20 19.69
C GLU A 13 -2.37 -5.96 18.87
N ASP A 14 -1.44 -5.05 18.53
CA ASP A 14 -1.55 -4.33 17.25
C ASP A 14 -1.29 -5.33 16.11
N SER A 15 -2.06 -6.41 16.14
CA SER A 15 -1.94 -7.55 15.26
C SER A 15 -2.29 -7.06 13.86
N ALA A 16 -1.28 -6.97 13.02
CA ALA A 16 -1.37 -7.06 11.57
C ALA A 16 -2.75 -7.61 11.12
N PHE A 17 -3.61 -6.73 10.58
CA PHE A 17 -4.94 -7.14 10.11
C PHE A 17 -4.87 -7.65 8.67
N GLY A 18 -5.52 -8.80 8.44
CA GLY A 18 -5.56 -9.48 7.16
C GLY A 18 -4.32 -10.34 6.87
N PRO A 19 -4.29 -10.99 5.70
CA PRO A 19 -3.17 -11.85 5.32
C PRO A 19 -1.90 -11.02 5.02
N PRO A 20 -0.69 -11.55 5.29
CA PRO A 20 0.55 -10.88 4.91
C PRO A 20 0.69 -10.81 3.39
N ALA A 21 0.33 -9.66 2.81
CA ALA A 21 0.26 -9.47 1.37
C ALA A 21 0.33 -7.99 0.96
N LEU A 22 0.84 -7.78 -0.26
CA LEU A 22 0.78 -6.54 -1.02
C LEU A 22 -0.12 -6.76 -2.23
N LEU A 23 -1.16 -5.93 -2.38
CA LEU A 23 -1.97 -5.88 -3.60
C LEU A 23 -1.60 -4.64 -4.41
N LEU A 24 -1.07 -4.88 -5.61
CA LEU A 24 -0.51 -3.88 -6.51
C LEU A 24 -1.50 -3.59 -7.65
N LEU A 25 -2.10 -2.40 -7.67
CA LEU A 25 -2.95 -1.91 -8.74
C LEU A 25 -2.18 -0.94 -9.65
N GLY A 26 -2.31 -1.08 -10.97
CA GLY A 26 -1.61 -0.20 -11.93
C GLY A 26 -0.11 -0.47 -12.05
N PHE A 27 0.36 -1.61 -11.53
CA PHE A 27 1.74 -2.08 -11.67
C PHE A 27 1.85 -3.14 -12.77
N GLU A 28 3.03 -3.21 -13.39
CA GLU A 28 3.38 -4.22 -14.40
C GLU A 28 4.11 -5.41 -13.75
N VAL A 29 4.01 -6.60 -14.36
CA VAL A 29 4.62 -7.84 -13.83
C VAL A 29 6.13 -7.69 -13.66
N GLU A 30 6.78 -6.98 -14.57
CA GLU A 30 8.22 -6.76 -14.57
C GLU A 30 8.68 -5.93 -13.36
N GLU A 31 7.80 -5.10 -12.79
CA GLU A 31 8.07 -4.31 -11.58
C GLU A 31 8.12 -5.20 -10.32
N ALA A 32 7.58 -6.43 -10.37
CA ALA A 32 7.59 -7.38 -9.26
C ALA A 32 9.01 -7.66 -8.77
N VAL A 33 10.01 -7.64 -9.66
CA VAL A 33 11.41 -7.91 -9.30
C VAL A 33 11.90 -6.89 -8.28
N LYS A 34 11.68 -5.60 -8.55
CA LYS A 34 12.09 -4.49 -7.68
C LYS A 34 11.33 -4.50 -6.36
N ILE A 35 10.03 -4.80 -6.39
CA ILE A 35 9.23 -4.94 -5.16
C ILE A 35 9.76 -6.09 -4.30
N ARG A 36 10.11 -7.22 -4.91
CA ARG A 36 10.67 -8.36 -4.18
C ARG A 36 12.07 -8.09 -3.62
N GLU A 37 12.89 -7.34 -4.35
CA GLU A 37 14.19 -6.87 -3.85
C GLU A 37 14.03 -5.97 -2.63
N LEU A 38 13.12 -4.98 -2.69
CA LEU A 38 12.78 -4.13 -1.55
C LEU A 38 12.28 -4.95 -0.35
N LEU A 39 11.36 -5.89 -0.58
CA LEU A 39 10.86 -6.77 0.47
C LEU A 39 11.99 -7.58 1.11
N LYS A 40 12.96 -8.04 0.32
CA LYS A 40 14.11 -8.77 0.85
C LYS A 40 15.02 -7.88 1.69
N GLU A 41 15.24 -6.63 1.31
CA GLU A 41 16.04 -5.68 2.07
C GLU A 41 15.41 -5.33 3.42
N LEU A 42 14.07 -5.36 3.49
CA LEU A 42 13.28 -5.10 4.69
C LEU A 42 12.93 -6.37 5.49
N ASP A 43 13.53 -7.53 5.19
CA ASP A 43 13.18 -8.84 5.78
C ASP A 43 11.69 -9.23 5.65
N GLY A 44 10.99 -8.67 4.66
CA GLY A 44 9.56 -8.81 4.35
C GLY A 44 9.22 -9.92 3.35
N GLU A 45 10.09 -10.88 3.09
CA GLU A 45 9.90 -11.96 2.09
C GLU A 45 8.67 -12.85 2.36
N PHE A 46 8.10 -12.78 3.57
CA PHE A 46 6.87 -13.47 3.95
C PHE A 46 5.61 -12.88 3.31
N LEU A 47 5.68 -11.64 2.80
CA LEU A 47 4.58 -10.95 2.14
C LEU A 47 4.36 -11.50 0.73
N LYS A 48 3.11 -11.86 0.42
CA LYS A 48 2.71 -12.23 -0.93
C LYS A 48 2.57 -10.99 -1.81
N VAL A 49 3.12 -11.00 -3.02
CA VAL A 49 2.88 -9.96 -4.02
C VAL A 49 1.75 -10.40 -4.95
N ILE A 50 0.66 -9.64 -4.97
CA ILE A 50 -0.56 -9.90 -5.76
C ILE A 50 -0.76 -8.72 -6.70
N PHE A 51 -1.01 -8.99 -7.99
CA PHE A 51 -1.36 -7.96 -8.96
C PHE A 51 -2.88 -7.84 -9.13
N GLY A 52 -3.38 -6.61 -9.19
CA GLY A 52 -4.78 -6.32 -9.47
C GLY A 52 -5.21 -6.85 -10.84
N THR A 53 -6.29 -7.61 -10.88
CA THR A 53 -6.88 -8.17 -12.10
C THR A 53 -8.29 -7.64 -12.30
N GLU A 54 -8.80 -7.67 -13.54
CA GLU A 54 -10.13 -7.12 -13.83
C GLU A 54 -11.24 -7.82 -13.04
N ASP A 55 -11.09 -9.11 -12.76
CA ASP A 55 -12.09 -9.88 -12.01
C ASP A 55 -12.06 -9.64 -10.49
N MET A 56 -11.03 -8.95 -9.98
CA MET A 56 -10.95 -8.52 -8.59
C MET A 56 -11.64 -7.18 -8.34
N ILE A 57 -11.78 -6.33 -9.36
CA ILE A 57 -12.32 -4.97 -9.21
C ILE A 57 -13.70 -4.90 -8.55
N PRO A 58 -14.68 -5.75 -8.93
CA PRO A 58 -15.98 -5.77 -8.26
C PRO A 58 -15.99 -6.56 -6.95
N ARG A 59 -14.86 -7.16 -6.54
CA ARG A 59 -14.74 -7.98 -5.31
C ARG A 59 -14.22 -7.16 -4.15
N SER A 60 -14.38 -7.69 -2.94
CA SER A 60 -13.91 -6.99 -1.75
C SER A 60 -12.38 -6.98 -1.66
N LEU A 61 -11.83 -5.97 -0.98
CA LEU A 61 -10.38 -5.91 -0.70
C LEU A 61 -9.89 -7.17 0.03
N TRP A 62 -10.68 -7.70 0.96
CA TRP A 62 -10.38 -8.93 1.67
C TRP A 62 -10.23 -10.13 0.73
N GLU A 63 -11.15 -10.30 -0.22
CA GLU A 63 -11.09 -11.39 -1.21
C GLU A 63 -9.87 -11.25 -2.13
N ALA A 64 -9.57 -10.04 -2.58
CA ALA A 64 -8.40 -9.77 -3.41
C ALA A 64 -7.09 -10.12 -2.68
N MET A 65 -6.96 -9.72 -1.42
CA MET A 65 -5.78 -9.99 -0.58
C MET A 65 -5.56 -11.47 -0.26
N ASN A 66 -6.63 -12.27 -0.25
CA ASN A 66 -6.53 -13.71 -0.03
C ASN A 66 -6.28 -14.51 -1.32
N THR A 67 -6.19 -13.83 -2.47
CA THR A 67 -5.96 -14.51 -3.74
C THR A 67 -4.53 -15.03 -3.86
N SER A 68 -4.36 -16.21 -4.45
CA SER A 68 -3.05 -16.78 -4.78
C SER A 68 -2.84 -16.76 -6.29
N GLN A 69 -1.78 -16.11 -6.74
CA GLN A 69 -1.38 -16.06 -8.16
C GLN A 69 -0.18 -17.00 -8.36
N THR A 70 -0.44 -18.22 -8.84
CA THR A 70 0.60 -19.25 -9.01
C THR A 70 1.57 -19.00 -10.16
N ASN A 71 1.19 -18.20 -11.16
CA ASN A 71 2.07 -17.80 -12.25
C ASN A 71 1.78 -16.36 -12.70
N LEU A 72 2.67 -15.44 -12.31
CA LEU A 72 2.53 -14.01 -12.58
C LEU A 72 2.52 -13.68 -14.09
N GLU A 73 3.20 -14.46 -14.93
CA GLU A 73 3.23 -14.24 -16.38
C GLU A 73 1.89 -14.51 -17.06
N THR A 74 0.99 -15.23 -16.38
CA THR A 74 -0.34 -15.57 -16.91
C THR A 74 -1.46 -14.73 -16.30
N VAL A 75 -1.11 -13.85 -15.35
CA VAL A 75 -2.08 -12.98 -14.68
C VAL A 75 -2.58 -11.93 -15.67
N LYS A 76 -3.90 -11.83 -15.81
CA LYS A 76 -4.55 -10.78 -16.60
C LYS A 76 -4.66 -9.52 -15.77
N ILE A 77 -3.53 -8.81 -15.66
CA ILE A 77 -3.47 -7.55 -14.91
C ILE A 77 -4.46 -6.56 -15.52
N ALA A 78 -5.25 -5.93 -14.64
CA ALA A 78 -6.16 -4.87 -15.04
C ALA A 78 -5.37 -3.67 -15.54
N LYS A 79 -5.74 -3.18 -16.73
CA LYS A 79 -5.09 -2.01 -17.33
C LYS A 79 -5.77 -0.73 -16.90
N SER A 80 -5.02 0.38 -16.97
CA SER A 80 -5.54 1.74 -16.75
C SER A 80 -6.11 1.98 -15.35
N LEU A 81 -5.62 1.25 -14.34
CA LEU A 81 -5.88 1.56 -12.94
C LEU A 81 -4.85 2.56 -12.41
N PRO A 82 -5.22 3.40 -11.42
CA PRO A 82 -4.24 4.21 -10.71
C PRO A 82 -3.24 3.33 -9.95
N ARG A 83 -2.04 3.86 -9.72
CA ARG A 83 -0.98 3.19 -8.97
C ARG A 83 -1.27 3.21 -7.48
N ILE A 84 -1.86 2.13 -6.98
CA ILE A 84 -2.19 1.95 -5.56
C ILE A 84 -1.54 0.66 -5.06
N CYS A 85 -0.83 0.74 -3.94
CA CYS A 85 -0.30 -0.41 -3.22
C CYS A 85 -1.08 -0.56 -1.91
N PHE A 86 -1.89 -1.61 -1.82
CA PHE A 86 -2.53 -1.96 -0.57
C PHE A 86 -1.59 -2.83 0.28
N LEU A 87 -1.45 -2.50 1.56
CA LEU A 87 -0.61 -3.18 2.54
C LEU A 87 -1.51 -3.99 3.49
N SER A 88 -1.23 -5.28 3.69
CA SER A 88 -1.96 -6.11 4.63
C SER A 88 -1.04 -7.01 5.44
N GLY A 89 -1.44 -7.29 6.68
CA GLY A 89 -0.69 -8.18 7.56
C GLY A 89 0.63 -7.58 8.06
N LEU A 90 0.73 -6.24 8.10
CA LEU A 90 1.88 -5.51 8.63
C LEU A 90 1.47 -4.68 9.86
N SER A 91 2.41 -4.44 10.76
CA SER A 91 2.30 -3.41 11.79
C SER A 91 2.42 -2.00 11.18
N GLY A 92 2.00 -0.98 11.93
CA GLY A 92 2.17 0.41 11.48
C GLY A 92 3.63 0.80 11.22
N GLU A 93 4.56 0.25 12.00
CA GLU A 93 6.00 0.48 11.82
C GLU A 93 6.51 -0.14 10.51
N GLU A 94 6.20 -1.41 10.25
CA GLU A 94 6.58 -2.09 9.01
C GLU A 94 5.98 -1.42 7.77
N MET A 95 4.73 -0.95 7.85
CA MET A 95 4.11 -0.18 6.77
C MET A 95 4.88 1.11 6.48
N MET A 96 5.23 1.88 7.50
CA MET A 96 5.99 3.13 7.32
C MET A 96 7.38 2.87 6.76
N MET A 97 8.08 1.84 7.26
CA MET A 97 9.38 1.44 6.70
C MET A 97 9.29 1.08 5.22
N PHE A 98 8.25 0.33 4.81
CA PHE A 98 8.05 0.01 3.40
C PHE A 98 7.78 1.27 2.56
N ILE A 99 6.90 2.17 3.04
CA ILE A 99 6.54 3.41 2.33
C ILE A 99 7.75 4.32 2.15
N ASP A 100 8.56 4.48 3.20
CA ASP A 100 9.75 5.35 3.18
C ASP A 100 10.86 4.81 2.26
N ALA A 101 11.00 3.47 2.17
CA ALA A 101 11.99 2.83 1.32
C ALA A 101 11.53 2.63 -0.14
N PHE A 102 10.22 2.67 -0.42
CA PHE A 102 9.68 2.47 -1.76
C PHE A 102 10.30 3.36 -2.86
N PRO A 103 10.58 4.67 -2.63
CA PRO A 103 11.22 5.52 -3.62
C PRO A 103 12.60 5.01 -4.09
N GLU A 104 13.31 4.26 -3.26
CA GLU A 104 14.66 3.73 -3.56
C GLU A 104 14.62 2.67 -4.68
N THR A 105 13.46 2.07 -4.93
CA THR A 105 13.25 1.12 -6.04
C THR A 105 13.35 1.78 -7.43
N GLY A 106 13.22 3.11 -7.50
CA GLY A 106 13.10 3.86 -8.74
C GLY A 106 11.88 3.48 -9.59
N LEU A 107 10.85 2.92 -8.95
CA LEU A 107 9.53 2.72 -9.57
C LEU A 107 8.76 4.05 -9.62
N GLU A 108 7.74 4.12 -10.47
CA GLU A 108 6.82 5.25 -10.43
C GLU A 108 6.10 5.31 -9.06
N PRO A 109 5.86 6.53 -8.52
CA PRO A 109 5.17 6.70 -7.25
C PRO A 109 3.82 5.98 -7.19
N ALA A 110 3.43 5.57 -5.99
CA ALA A 110 2.16 4.92 -5.73
C ALA A 110 1.47 5.55 -4.52
N VAL A 111 0.15 5.48 -4.48
CA VAL A 111 -0.63 5.77 -3.28
C VAL A 111 -0.69 4.51 -2.42
N PHE A 112 -0.49 4.66 -1.11
CA PHE A 112 -0.49 3.55 -0.18
C PHE A 112 -1.75 3.55 0.68
N ALA A 113 -2.32 2.37 0.90
CA ALA A 113 -3.48 2.18 1.77
C ALA A 113 -3.37 0.87 2.55
N ALA A 114 -3.80 0.84 3.81
CA ALA A 114 -3.81 -0.38 4.59
C ALA A 114 -5.14 -1.13 4.43
N LEU A 115 -5.10 -2.47 4.41
CA LEU A 115 -6.28 -3.28 4.69
C LEU A 115 -6.61 -3.13 6.18
N VAL A 116 -7.79 -2.59 6.47
CA VAL A 116 -8.33 -2.42 7.82
C VAL A 116 -9.76 -2.96 7.87
N PRO A 117 -10.32 -3.25 9.06
CA PRO A 117 -11.67 -3.80 9.17
C PRO A 117 -12.74 -2.98 8.42
N ASN A 118 -12.60 -1.65 8.40
CA ASN A 118 -13.55 -0.76 7.74
C ASN A 118 -13.52 -0.84 6.20
N SER A 119 -12.38 -1.21 5.61
CA SER A 119 -12.22 -1.32 4.15
C SER A 119 -12.32 -2.77 3.64
N ALA A 120 -12.27 -3.76 4.53
CA ALA A 120 -12.16 -5.18 4.18
C ALA A 120 -13.26 -5.68 3.24
N ASP A 121 -14.52 -5.32 3.54
CA ASP A 121 -15.70 -5.78 2.79
C ASP A 121 -16.07 -4.85 1.63
N LYS A 122 -15.39 -3.72 1.47
CA LYS A 122 -15.65 -2.77 0.38
C LYS A 122 -15.11 -3.30 -0.95
N PRO A 123 -15.84 -3.12 -2.07
CA PRO A 123 -15.33 -3.40 -3.41
C PRO A 123 -14.05 -2.59 -3.71
N LEU A 124 -13.12 -3.18 -4.47
CA LEU A 124 -11.91 -2.45 -4.88
C LEU A 124 -12.25 -1.19 -5.68
N GLU A 125 -13.27 -1.21 -6.54
CA GLU A 125 -13.71 -0.03 -7.29
C GLU A 125 -14.06 1.16 -6.40
N GLU A 126 -14.80 0.92 -5.30
CA GLU A 126 -15.15 1.97 -4.34
C GLU A 126 -13.89 2.52 -3.65
N LEU A 127 -13.00 1.63 -3.22
CA LEU A 127 -11.76 2.03 -2.55
C LEU A 127 -10.81 2.80 -3.47
N ILE A 128 -10.75 2.43 -4.75
CA ILE A 128 -9.96 3.15 -5.76
C ILE A 128 -10.46 4.60 -5.86
N GLU A 129 -11.77 4.81 -5.96
CA GLU A 129 -12.37 6.13 -6.04
C GLU A 129 -12.14 6.95 -4.76
N GLU A 130 -12.37 6.35 -3.59
CA GLU A 130 -12.17 7.00 -2.29
C GLU A 130 -10.71 7.43 -2.08
N ILE A 131 -9.77 6.51 -2.27
CA ILE A 131 -8.33 6.75 -2.02
C ILE A 131 -7.78 7.79 -2.99
N MET A 132 -8.14 7.73 -4.27
CA MET A 132 -7.67 8.70 -5.25
C MET A 132 -8.29 10.07 -5.02
N GLY A 133 -9.57 10.13 -4.67
CA GLY A 133 -10.23 11.38 -4.30
C GLY A 133 -9.55 12.06 -3.10
N ASP A 134 -9.22 11.28 -2.07
CA ASP A 134 -8.47 11.78 -0.90
C ASP A 134 -7.06 12.24 -1.27
N HIS A 135 -6.34 11.45 -2.08
CA HIS A 135 -4.98 11.79 -2.52
C HIS A 135 -4.93 13.10 -3.31
N GLU A 136 -5.88 13.31 -4.24
CA GLU A 136 -5.97 14.54 -5.03
C GLU A 136 -6.23 15.77 -4.15
N MET A 137 -7.13 15.65 -3.15
CA MET A 137 -7.41 16.73 -2.21
C MET A 137 -6.19 17.09 -1.35
N LEU A 138 -5.43 16.08 -0.90
CA LEU A 138 -4.22 16.29 -0.11
C LEU A 138 -3.10 16.91 -0.95
N ALA A 139 -2.92 16.45 -2.20
CA ALA A 139 -1.94 17.00 -3.12
C ALA A 139 -2.24 18.46 -3.50
N ALA A 140 -3.52 18.80 -3.71
CA ALA A 140 -3.94 20.17 -4.01
C ALA A 140 -3.70 21.17 -2.86
N ASN A 141 -3.62 20.67 -1.63
CA ASN A 141 -3.40 21.48 -0.42
C ASN A 141 -1.93 21.57 0.02
N GLN A 142 -0.99 20.94 -0.70
CA GLN A 142 0.43 21.16 -0.46
C GLN A 142 0.91 22.42 -1.22
N PRO A 143 1.31 23.50 -0.53
CA PRO A 143 1.99 24.61 -1.21
C PRO A 143 3.31 24.10 -1.77
N GLY A 144 3.46 24.15 -3.08
CA GLY A 144 4.63 23.65 -3.81
C GLY A 144 5.94 24.15 -3.21
N SER A 145 6.86 23.22 -2.96
CA SER A 145 8.28 23.52 -2.78
C SER A 145 8.87 23.88 -4.15
N THR A 146 8.52 25.07 -4.65
CA THR A 146 9.03 25.56 -5.94
C THR A 146 10.28 26.41 -5.70
N GLU A 147 11.40 25.91 -6.25
CA GLU A 147 12.59 26.63 -6.70
C GLU A 147 13.45 27.39 -5.65
N ALA A 148 14.56 26.74 -5.27
CA ALA A 148 15.80 27.46 -5.00
C ALA A 148 16.27 28.15 -6.30
N LYS A 149 15.98 29.45 -6.46
CA LYS A 149 16.77 30.31 -7.33
C LYS A 149 17.96 30.84 -6.54
N SER A 150 19.10 30.18 -6.73
CA SER A 150 20.39 30.84 -6.60
C SER A 150 20.47 31.91 -7.69
N ASP A 151 20.41 33.17 -7.30
CA ASP A 151 20.88 34.26 -8.17
C ASP A 151 22.02 34.95 -7.43
N SER A 152 23.24 34.54 -7.78
CA SER A 152 24.44 35.32 -7.56
C SER A 152 24.53 36.34 -8.69
N THR A 153 24.47 37.63 -8.37
CA THR A 153 25.38 38.68 -8.85
C THR A 153 25.25 39.89 -7.94
#